data_AF-A0A9X0BXF6-F1
#
_entry.id   AF-A0A9X0BXF6-F1
#
_cell.length_a   1.000
_cell.length_b   1.000
_cell.length_c   1.000
_cell.angle_alpha   90.00
_cell.angle_beta   90.00
_cell.angle_gamma   90.00
#
_symmetry.space_group_name_H-M   'P 1'
#
loop_
_entity.id
_entity.type
_entity.pdbx_description
1 polymer ?
#
loop_
_entity_poly.entity_id
_entity_poly.type
_entity_poly.pdbx_seq_one_letter_code
_entity_poly.pdbx_strand_id
1 'polypeptide(L)'
;MAAPTFLAKHPAYLRYVREVASGELVMPEYERDENNHVIIQVGEQYCRYPGCTASDHLYLTGNMRKHVGRHSEDLQVAERVLGRISYIEQEKVRAWYNSLFGSAPDPALSSTSLRSPIATPVAILVAIPVAIAIAMSVPRRFQMPEEYGVYCIQCIELDGVGLRK
;
A
#
# COMPACT_ATOMS: atom_id res chain seq x y z
N MET A 1 -26.45 -7.41 2.10
CA MET A 1 -26.25 -6.63 0.85
C MET A 1 -25.65 -7.54 -0.20
N ALA A 2 -25.87 -7.28 -1.48
CA ALA A 2 -25.36 -8.13 -2.55
C ALA A 2 -23.89 -7.76 -2.85
N ALA A 3 -22.97 -8.71 -2.61
CA ALA A 3 -21.59 -8.61 -3.04
C ALA A 3 -21.50 -8.71 -4.58
N PRO A 4 -20.49 -8.08 -5.21
CA PRO A 4 -20.19 -8.34 -6.61
C PRO A 4 -20.01 -9.84 -6.87
N THR A 5 -20.60 -10.36 -7.95
CA THR A 5 -20.63 -11.82 -8.22
C THR A 5 -19.24 -12.46 -8.23
N PHE A 6 -18.23 -11.74 -8.74
CA PHE A 6 -16.85 -12.22 -8.82
C PHE A 6 -16.11 -12.24 -7.46
N LEU A 7 -16.66 -11.59 -6.43
CA LEU A 7 -16.17 -11.56 -5.05
C LEU A 7 -17.02 -12.39 -4.09
N ALA A 8 -18.25 -12.76 -4.47
CA ALA A 8 -19.23 -13.39 -3.58
C ALA A 8 -18.73 -14.69 -2.90
N LYS A 9 -17.77 -15.39 -3.50
CA LYS A 9 -17.15 -16.61 -2.96
C LYS A 9 -15.65 -16.44 -2.66
N HIS A 10 -15.10 -15.23 -2.79
CA HIS A 10 -13.67 -15.01 -2.61
C HIS A 10 -13.32 -15.02 -1.11
N PRO A 11 -12.39 -15.88 -0.64
CA PRO A 11 -12.17 -16.10 0.77
C PRO A 11 -11.73 -14.84 1.52
N ALA A 12 -10.80 -14.07 0.95
CA ALA A 12 -10.37 -12.80 1.55
C ALA A 12 -11.48 -11.75 1.60
N TYR A 13 -12.40 -11.76 0.63
CA TYR A 13 -13.54 -10.85 0.66
C TYR A 13 -14.52 -11.21 1.79
N LEU A 14 -14.84 -12.49 1.94
CA LEU A 14 -15.70 -12.98 3.02
C LEU A 14 -15.07 -12.72 4.40
N ARG A 15 -13.75 -12.84 4.50
CA ARG A 15 -12.99 -12.49 5.69
C ARG A 15 -13.05 -10.99 5.99
N TYR A 16 -12.84 -10.14 4.99
CA TYR A 16 -13.01 -8.68 5.10
C TYR A 16 -14.37 -8.29 5.66
N VAL A 17 -15.47 -8.82 5.10
CA VAL A 17 -16.81 -8.48 5.55
C VAL A 17 -17.01 -8.81 7.04
N ARG A 18 -16.43 -9.92 7.50
CA ARG A 18 -16.52 -10.39 8.89
C ARG A 18 -15.62 -9.59 9.83
N GLU A 19 -14.34 -9.47 9.50
CA GLU A 19 -13.34 -8.89 10.42
C GLU A 19 -13.45 -7.37 10.51
N VAL A 20 -13.95 -6.68 9.48
CA VAL A 20 -14.26 -5.24 9.62
C VAL A 20 -15.50 -5.04 10.49
N ALA A 21 -16.50 -5.91 10.38
CA ALA A 21 -17.69 -5.83 11.23
C ALA A 21 -17.39 -6.11 12.71
N SER A 22 -16.45 -7.01 13.00
CA SER A 22 -16.01 -7.31 14.37
C SER A 22 -15.00 -6.29 14.92
N GLY A 23 -14.43 -5.44 14.06
CA GLY A 23 -13.34 -4.53 14.42
C GLY A 23 -11.97 -5.22 14.57
N GLU A 24 -11.85 -6.49 14.17
CA GLU A 24 -10.59 -7.24 14.19
C GLU A 24 -9.64 -6.83 13.07
N LEU A 25 -10.18 -6.46 11.90
CA LEU A 25 -9.38 -5.95 10.80
C LEU A 25 -9.23 -4.43 10.90
N VAL A 26 -8.00 -3.99 11.19
CA VAL A 26 -7.63 -2.58 11.04
C VAL A 26 -7.47 -2.29 9.54
N MET A 27 -8.39 -1.49 9.00
CA MET A 27 -8.34 -1.12 7.59
C MET A 27 -7.18 -0.16 7.29
N PRO A 28 -6.44 -0.36 6.18
CA PRO A 28 -5.43 0.59 5.74
C PRO A 28 -6.07 1.92 5.31
N GLU A 29 -5.25 2.97 5.25
CA GLU A 29 -5.64 4.26 4.70
C GLU A 29 -6.14 4.13 3.25
N TYR A 30 -6.93 5.09 2.80
CA TYR A 30 -7.33 5.17 1.40
C TYR A 30 -6.12 5.32 0.48
N GLU A 31 -6.00 4.41 -0.48
CA GLU A 31 -5.13 4.59 -1.64
C GLU A 31 -5.63 5.78 -2.47
N ARG A 32 -4.68 6.45 -3.13
CA ARG A 32 -4.98 7.62 -3.96
C ARG A 32 -4.45 7.43 -5.38
N ASP A 33 -5.19 7.94 -6.35
CA ASP A 33 -4.75 7.97 -7.74
C ASP A 33 -3.74 9.10 -8.01
N GLU A 34 -3.29 9.21 -9.26
CA GLU A 34 -2.34 10.25 -9.70
C GLU A 34 -2.88 11.68 -9.53
N ASN A 35 -4.20 11.84 -9.46
CA ASN A 35 -4.88 13.11 -9.25
C ASN A 35 -5.21 13.36 -7.77
N ASN A 36 -4.64 12.56 -6.86
CA ASN A 36 -4.88 12.60 -5.43
C ASN A 36 -6.33 12.26 -5.02
N HIS A 37 -7.11 11.63 -5.91
CA HIS A 37 -8.45 11.17 -5.59
C HIS A 37 -8.43 9.85 -4.83
N VAL A 38 -9.33 9.72 -3.86
CA VAL A 38 -9.50 8.52 -3.04
C VAL A 38 -10.04 7.37 -3.89
N ILE A 39 -9.28 6.27 -3.91
CA ILE A 39 -9.64 5.03 -4.59
C ILE A 39 -10.50 4.19 -3.64
N ILE A 40 -11.70 3.85 -4.12
CA ILE A 40 -12.64 2.98 -3.42
C ILE A 40 -12.80 1.70 -4.22
N GLN A 41 -12.47 0.59 -3.57
CA GLN A 41 -12.39 -0.70 -4.22
C GLN A 41 -13.78 -1.28 -4.46
N VAL A 42 -13.90 -2.08 -5.52
CA VAL A 42 -15.18 -2.70 -5.85
C VAL A 42 -15.58 -3.68 -4.75
N GLY A 43 -16.82 -3.57 -4.27
CA GLY A 43 -17.33 -4.42 -3.19
C GLY A 43 -16.99 -3.92 -1.80
N GLU A 44 -16.25 -2.81 -1.66
CA GLU A 44 -15.97 -2.16 -0.38
C GLU A 44 -17.28 -1.61 0.21
N GLN A 45 -17.48 -1.81 1.52
CA GLN A 45 -18.75 -1.54 2.20
C GLN A 45 -18.62 -0.61 3.40
N TYR A 46 -17.43 -0.40 3.95
CA TYR A 46 -17.24 0.35 5.20
C TYR A 46 -16.49 1.66 4.94
N CYS A 47 -16.91 2.73 5.62
CA CYS A 47 -16.20 4.00 5.56
C CYS A 47 -14.95 3.96 6.44
N ARG A 48 -13.81 4.35 5.88
CA ARG A 48 -12.51 4.39 6.57
C ARG A 48 -12.08 5.81 6.94
N TYR A 49 -12.91 6.81 6.66
CA TYR A 49 -12.56 8.19 6.95
C TYR A 49 -12.41 8.38 8.47
N PRO A 50 -11.29 8.97 8.95
CA PRO A 50 -11.04 9.14 10.37
C PRO A 50 -12.17 9.94 11.05
N GLY A 51 -12.71 9.40 12.14
CA GLY A 51 -13.80 10.04 12.88
C GLY A 51 -15.17 9.99 12.19
N CYS A 52 -15.34 9.18 11.14
CA CYS A 52 -16.67 8.94 10.57
C CYS A 52 -17.57 8.26 11.62
N THR A 53 -18.73 8.86 11.90
CA THR A 53 -19.74 8.34 12.83
C THR A 53 -20.53 7.16 12.26
N ALA A 54 -20.39 6.90 10.96
CA ALA A 54 -21.04 5.80 10.25
C ALA A 54 -20.01 4.84 9.62
N SER A 55 -18.85 4.68 10.28
CA SER A 55 -17.77 3.79 9.85
C SER A 55 -18.15 2.31 9.94
N ASP A 56 -19.01 1.96 10.89
CA ASP A 56 -19.61 0.63 11.08
C ASP A 56 -20.80 0.37 10.16
N HIS A 57 -21.31 1.38 9.46
CA HIS A 57 -22.44 1.24 8.56
C HIS A 57 -22.05 0.50 7.28
N LEU A 58 -22.84 -0.51 6.94
CA LEU A 58 -22.72 -1.25 5.69
C LEU A 58 -23.28 -0.42 4.54
N TYR A 59 -22.45 -0.09 3.55
CA TYR A 59 -22.85 0.58 2.33
C TYR A 59 -22.78 -0.34 1.11
N LEU A 60 -23.66 -0.11 0.13
CA LEU A 60 -23.35 -0.48 -1.25
C LEU A 60 -22.21 0.40 -1.75
N THR A 61 -21.23 -0.16 -2.47
CA THR A 61 -20.03 0.58 -2.92
C THR A 61 -20.35 1.90 -3.63
N GLY A 62 -21.43 1.96 -4.44
CA GLY A 62 -21.86 3.21 -5.07
C GLY A 62 -22.35 4.29 -4.09
N ASN A 63 -23.02 3.89 -3.01
CA ASN A 63 -23.45 4.79 -1.94
C ASN A 63 -22.27 5.16 -1.04
N MET A 64 -21.36 4.21 -0.81
CA MET A 64 -20.13 4.40 -0.04
C MET A 64 -19.26 5.50 -0.69
N ARG A 65 -19.13 5.50 -2.02
CA ARG A 65 -18.44 6.58 -2.77
C ARG A 65 -19.06 7.96 -2.53
N LYS A 66 -20.40 8.05 -2.59
CA LYS A 66 -21.11 9.30 -2.30
C LYS A 66 -20.96 9.74 -0.85
N HIS A 67 -20.95 8.79 0.08
CA HIS A 67 -20.76 9.06 1.49
C HIS A 67 -19.36 9.60 1.75
N VAL A 68 -18.32 8.94 1.24
CA VAL A 68 -16.93 9.37 1.43
C VAL A 68 -16.67 10.76 0.86
N GLY A 69 -17.20 11.07 -0.32
CA GLY A 69 -17.09 12.40 -0.93
C GLY A 69 -17.83 13.53 -0.18
N ARG A 70 -18.51 13.25 0.94
CA ARG A 70 -19.15 14.28 1.80
C ARG A 70 -18.33 14.61 3.04
N HIS A 71 -17.23 13.91 3.31
CA HIS A 71 -16.44 14.15 4.52
C HIS A 71 -15.69 15.48 4.50
N SER A 72 -15.21 15.92 3.33
CA SER A 72 -14.50 17.18 3.18
C SER A 72 -14.64 17.68 1.74
N GLU A 73 -14.57 19.00 1.55
CA GLU A 73 -14.57 19.63 0.22
C GLU A 73 -13.29 19.31 -0.56
N ASP A 74 -12.16 19.09 0.14
CA ASP A 74 -10.88 18.72 -0.46
C ASP A 74 -10.78 17.22 -0.80
N LEU A 75 -11.76 16.42 -0.38
CA LEU A 75 -11.76 14.98 -0.62
C LEU A 75 -12.57 14.65 -1.87
N GLN A 76 -11.85 14.32 -2.93
CA GLN A 76 -12.43 13.83 -4.17
C GLN A 76 -12.29 12.31 -4.28
N VAL A 77 -13.34 11.65 -4.75
CA VAL A 77 -13.37 10.19 -4.95
C VAL A 77 -13.11 9.89 -6.41
N ALA A 78 -12.19 8.95 -6.67
CA ALA A 78 -11.84 8.54 -8.03
C ALA A 78 -13.08 8.08 -8.80
N GLU A 79 -13.11 8.38 -10.10
CA GLU A 79 -14.23 7.99 -10.95
C GLU A 79 -14.41 6.47 -10.96
N ARG A 80 -15.67 6.01 -11.03
CA ARG A 80 -15.95 4.58 -11.09
C ARG A 80 -15.81 4.10 -12.53
N VAL A 81 -15.29 2.89 -12.70
CA VAL A 81 -15.39 2.19 -13.98
C VAL A 81 -16.87 1.92 -14.27
N LEU A 82 -17.38 2.46 -15.36
CA LEU A 82 -18.75 2.22 -15.84
C LEU A 82 -18.81 0.93 -16.63
N GLY A 83 -19.93 0.20 -16.50
CA GLY A 83 -20.18 -1.03 -17.27
C GLY A 83 -19.63 -2.30 -16.61
N ARG A 84 -19.34 -3.31 -17.44
CA ARG A 84 -18.80 -4.59 -16.96
C ARG A 84 -17.32 -4.44 -16.64
N ILE A 85 -16.93 -4.84 -15.44
CA ILE A 85 -15.55 -4.86 -14.98
C ILE A 85 -14.79 -5.96 -15.76
N SER A 86 -13.67 -5.59 -16.39
CA SER A 86 -12.82 -6.52 -17.12
C SER A 86 -12.24 -7.60 -16.20
N TYR A 87 -11.84 -8.74 -16.74
CA TYR A 87 -11.21 -9.80 -15.95
C TYR A 87 -9.94 -9.32 -15.22
N ILE A 88 -9.10 -8.56 -15.92
CA ILE A 88 -7.86 -7.98 -15.35
C ILE A 88 -8.18 -7.09 -14.14
N GLU A 89 -9.24 -6.28 -14.25
CA GLU A 89 -9.65 -5.41 -13.15
C GLU A 89 -10.26 -6.21 -11.98
N GLN A 90 -10.98 -7.30 -12.27
CA GLN A 90 -11.45 -8.21 -11.21
C GLN A 90 -10.28 -8.85 -10.44
N GLU A 91 -9.22 -9.25 -11.13
CA GLU A 91 -8.01 -9.79 -10.50
C GLU A 91 -7.30 -8.77 -9.61
N LYS A 92 -7.17 -7.52 -10.06
CA LYS A 92 -6.62 -6.44 -9.22
C LYS A 92 -7.41 -6.24 -7.93
N VAL A 93 -8.75 -6.23 -8.04
CA VAL A 93 -9.61 -6.11 -6.86
C VAL A 93 -9.44 -7.32 -5.93
N ARG A 94 -9.33 -8.54 -6.46
CA ARG A 94 -9.06 -9.74 -5.64
C ARG A 94 -7.71 -9.66 -4.94
N ALA A 95 -6.67 -9.25 -5.67
CA ALA A 95 -5.32 -9.06 -5.13
C ALA A 95 -5.33 -8.02 -3.99
N TRP A 96 -6.09 -6.94 -4.14
CA TRP A 96 -6.28 -5.96 -3.07
C TRP A 96 -6.93 -6.58 -1.82
N TYR A 97 -8.00 -7.37 -1.95
CA TYR A 97 -8.57 -8.03 -0.76
C TYR A 97 -7.60 -9.03 -0.11
N ASN A 98 -6.77 -9.72 -0.89
CA ASN A 98 -5.76 -10.63 -0.34
C ASN A 98 -4.65 -9.89 0.41
N SER A 99 -4.26 -8.69 -0.05
CA SER A 99 -3.19 -7.91 0.59
C SER A 99 -3.56 -7.46 2.01
N LEU A 100 -4.85 -7.28 2.32
CA LEU A 100 -5.35 -6.93 3.65
C LEU A 100 -4.94 -7.93 4.74
N PHE A 101 -4.70 -9.19 4.39
CA PHE A 101 -4.46 -10.28 5.34
C PHE A 101 -3.04 -10.84 5.28
N GLY A 102 -2.11 -10.15 4.60
CA GLY A 102 -0.70 -10.53 4.58
C GLY A 102 -0.41 -11.87 3.89
N SER A 103 -1.07 -12.16 2.76
CA SER A 103 -0.65 -13.26 1.89
C SER A 103 0.38 -12.73 0.89
N ALA A 104 1.54 -13.40 0.80
CA ALA A 104 2.63 -13.03 -0.10
C ALA A 104 2.11 -12.84 -1.54
N PRO A 105 2.67 -11.89 -2.32
CA PRO A 105 2.30 -11.70 -3.71
C PRO A 105 2.49 -13.02 -4.47
N ASP A 106 1.42 -13.50 -5.13
CA ASP A 106 1.52 -14.59 -6.08
C ASP A 106 2.49 -14.17 -7.20
N PRO A 107 3.60 -14.88 -7.45
CA PRO A 107 4.59 -14.50 -8.45
C PRO A 107 4.09 -14.61 -9.90
N ALA A 108 2.83 -14.96 -10.13
CA ALA A 108 2.30 -15.29 -11.45
C ALA A 108 2.02 -14.10 -12.39
N LEU A 109 2.23 -12.84 -11.97
CA LEU A 109 2.10 -11.67 -12.87
C LEU A 109 3.41 -10.91 -13.13
N SER A 110 4.54 -11.38 -12.59
CA SER A 110 5.86 -10.80 -12.87
C SER A 110 6.68 -11.74 -13.76
N SER A 111 6.27 -11.93 -15.01
CA SER A 111 7.04 -12.71 -15.99
C SER A 111 6.78 -12.24 -17.41
N THR A 112 7.01 -10.96 -17.69
CA THR A 112 7.31 -10.56 -19.08
C THR A 112 8.70 -11.05 -19.42
N SER A 113 8.69 -12.25 -20.00
CA SER A 113 9.79 -13.08 -20.49
C SER A 113 10.86 -12.28 -21.27
N LEU A 114 12.08 -12.23 -20.72
CA LEU A 114 13.32 -12.05 -21.49
C LEU A 114 13.49 -13.27 -22.39
N ARG A 115 13.17 -13.13 -23.69
CA ARG A 115 13.61 -14.08 -24.71
C ARG A 115 15.08 -13.81 -25.04
N SER A 116 15.97 -14.66 -24.53
CA SER A 116 17.26 -14.96 -25.17
C SER A 116 17.20 -16.41 -25.67
N PRO A 117 17.45 -16.68 -26.96
CA PRO A 117 17.65 -18.05 -27.43
C PRO A 117 19.09 -18.53 -27.19
N ILE A 118 19.17 -19.85 -27.08
CA ILE A 118 20.24 -20.70 -26.56
C ILE A 118 21.30 -21.07 -27.62
N ALA A 119 22.54 -21.24 -27.12
CA ALA A 119 23.66 -22.09 -27.59
C ALA A 119 24.47 -21.73 -28.85
N THR A 120 25.79 -21.53 -28.66
CA THR A 120 26.82 -22.59 -28.81
C THR A 120 28.20 -22.11 -28.33
N PRO A 121 29.09 -23.00 -27.86
CA PRO A 121 30.43 -22.64 -27.36
C PRO A 121 31.49 -22.73 -28.48
N VAL A 122 32.17 -21.62 -28.77
CA VAL A 122 33.44 -21.63 -29.54
C VAL A 122 34.44 -20.73 -28.83
N ALA A 123 35.54 -21.33 -28.40
CA ALA A 123 36.69 -20.67 -27.79
C ALA A 123 37.36 -19.72 -28.79
N ILE A 124 37.52 -18.45 -28.41
CA ILE A 124 38.42 -17.51 -29.09
C ILE A 124 39.25 -16.79 -28.02
N LEU A 125 40.50 -17.23 -27.90
CA LEU A 125 41.61 -16.54 -27.24
C LEU A 125 42.02 -15.33 -28.08
N VAL A 126 41.81 -14.09 -27.61
CA VAL A 126 42.59 -12.94 -28.08
C VAL A 126 42.85 -11.92 -26.96
N ALA A 127 44.12 -11.88 -26.57
CA ALA A 127 44.95 -10.76 -26.08
C ALA A 127 44.31 -9.56 -25.35
N ILE A 128 44.70 -9.42 -24.07
CA ILE A 128 44.75 -8.19 -23.27
C ILE A 128 45.94 -7.35 -23.77
N PRO A 129 45.77 -6.05 -24.05
CA PRO A 129 46.28 -4.99 -23.16
C PRO A 129 45.35 -3.74 -23.21
N VAL A 130 45.34 -2.70 -22.38
CA VAL A 130 46.34 -1.92 -21.61
C VAL A 130 45.54 -1.18 -20.52
N ALA A 131 46.17 -0.95 -19.38
CA ALA A 131 45.68 -0.12 -18.28
C ALA A 131 45.40 1.34 -18.67
N ILE A 132 44.28 1.91 -18.22
CA ILE A 132 44.16 3.36 -18.02
C ILE A 132 43.68 3.60 -16.60
N ALA A 133 44.63 3.99 -15.75
CA ALA A 133 44.39 4.65 -14.48
C ALA A 133 44.17 6.13 -14.77
N ILE A 134 43.02 6.68 -14.37
CA ILE A 134 42.89 8.12 -14.12
C ILE A 134 42.31 8.29 -12.74
N ALA A 135 43.22 8.55 -11.80
CA ALA A 135 42.92 9.15 -10.52
C ALA A 135 42.52 10.62 -10.76
N MET A 136 41.37 11.04 -10.22
CA MET A 136 41.15 12.45 -9.91
C MET A 136 40.73 12.56 -8.44
N SER A 137 41.59 13.25 -7.70
CA SER A 137 41.49 13.58 -6.29
C SER A 137 40.37 14.60 -6.02
N VAL A 138 39.52 14.27 -5.04
CA VAL A 138 38.97 15.06 -3.90
C VAL A 138 39.52 16.51 -3.83
N PRO A 139 38.72 17.59 -3.58
CA PRO A 139 38.17 17.77 -2.23
C PRO A 139 36.89 18.61 -1.96
N ARG A 140 36.41 18.36 -0.73
CA ARG A 140 35.78 19.24 0.28
C ARG A 140 34.26 19.53 0.24
N ARG A 141 33.61 18.96 1.26
CA ARG A 141 32.94 19.66 2.39
C ARG A 141 31.97 20.78 1.97
N PHE A 142 30.68 20.48 2.01
CA PHE A 142 29.67 21.49 2.28
C PHE A 142 28.78 21.06 3.45
N GLN A 143 28.73 21.98 4.40
CA GLN A 143 28.04 22.01 5.68
C GLN A 143 26.54 21.67 5.54
N MET A 144 26.01 20.81 6.41
CA MET A 144 24.58 20.81 6.72
C MET A 144 24.32 21.84 7.83
N PRO A 145 23.30 22.70 7.72
CA PRO A 145 22.88 23.54 8.82
C PRO A 145 22.17 22.71 9.89
N GLU A 146 22.73 22.76 11.11
CA GLU A 146 22.02 22.56 12.36
C GLU A 146 20.92 23.62 12.43
N GLU A 147 19.65 23.24 12.56
CA GLU A 147 18.73 23.83 13.55
C GLU A 147 17.51 22.91 13.74
N TYR A 148 17.07 22.82 15.00
CA TYR A 148 15.83 22.22 15.52
C TYR A 148 15.80 20.71 15.81
N GLY A 149 16.14 20.39 17.08
CA GLY A 149 15.08 19.95 17.99
C GLY A 149 15.11 18.51 18.45
N VAL A 150 16.17 18.11 19.16
CA VAL A 150 16.22 16.88 19.96
C VAL A 150 15.34 17.05 21.20
N TYR A 151 14.24 16.30 21.29
CA TYR A 151 13.65 15.95 22.59
C TYR A 151 14.30 14.67 23.10
N CYS A 152 15.24 14.87 24.01
CA CYS A 152 15.77 13.84 24.89
C CYS A 152 14.85 13.77 26.11
N ILE A 153 14.22 12.62 26.38
CA ILE A 153 13.81 12.29 27.75
C ILE A 153 14.55 11.01 28.12
N GLN A 154 15.56 11.26 28.92
CA GLN A 154 16.44 10.34 29.59
C GLN A 154 15.68 9.63 30.71
N CYS A 155 15.94 8.33 30.85
CA CYS A 155 15.58 7.52 31.99
C CYS A 155 16.07 8.19 33.29
N ILE A 156 15.19 8.29 34.28
CA ILE A 156 15.57 8.49 35.68
C ILE A 156 14.96 7.33 36.48
N GLU A 157 15.82 6.42 36.87
CA GLU A 157 15.63 5.43 37.91
C GLU A 157 16.38 5.97 39.13
N LEU A 158 15.68 6.36 40.19
CA LEU A 158 16.25 6.55 41.54
C LEU A 158 15.19 6.28 42.61
N ASP A 159 15.53 5.33 43.48
CA ASP A 159 14.94 4.95 44.76
C ASP A 159 14.53 6.12 45.68
N GLY A 160 13.53 5.88 46.55
CA GLY A 160 13.43 6.60 47.82
C GLY A 160 12.04 6.77 48.44
N VAL A 161 11.63 5.81 49.28
CA VAL A 161 11.07 5.96 50.64
C VAL A 161 10.40 7.31 51.01
N GLY A 162 9.13 7.31 51.44
CA GLY A 162 8.59 8.49 52.15
C GLY A 162 7.10 8.54 52.49
N LEU A 163 6.74 7.92 53.62
CA LEU A 163 5.53 8.08 54.44
C LEU A 163 5.02 9.55 54.62
N ARG A 164 3.68 9.74 54.58
CA ARG A 164 2.79 10.53 55.50
C ARG A 164 1.67 11.30 54.76
N LYS A 165 0.42 11.01 55.08
CA LYS A 165 -0.34 11.64 56.18
C LYS A 165 -1.46 10.71 56.64
#